data_AF-A0AAP5YE33-F1
#
_entry.id   AF-A0AAP5YE33-F1
#
_cell.length_a   1.000
_cell.length_b   1.000
_cell.length_c   1.000
_cell.angle_alpha   90.00
_cell.angle_beta   90.00
_cell.angle_gamma   90.00
#
_symmetry.space_group_name_H-M   'P 1'
#
loop_
_entity.id
_entity.type
_entity.pdbx_description
1 polymer ?
#
loop_
_entity_poly.entity_id
_entity_poly.type
_entity_poly.pdbx_seq_one_letter_code
_entity_poly.pdbx_strand_id
1 'polypeptide(L)'
;FASEKTLTLPDGVNQVVFRYAPYFNQGNDRLSVESDAIVARFDTANAELTIEVPKYRNMRDAEENIKDLDWKLVDGSGKAVAVDQDKLIKPGMQIGRDYVREIEDYNRAGGTAAVAFAGAATMQPVTLPAKIPEDMKQARAPAVKADSTAEEMLHFWYQKADAETKARFKAYINQQ
;
A
#
# COMPACT_ATOMS: atom_id res chain seq x y z
N PHE A 1 21.25 -6.36 3.06
CA PHE A 1 20.17 -7.06 3.78
C PHE A 1 18.91 -6.90 2.95
N ALA A 2 18.46 -7.97 2.28
CA ALA A 2 17.13 -7.97 1.68
C ALA A 2 16.12 -7.89 2.83
N SER A 3 15.36 -6.80 2.90
CA SER A 3 14.28 -6.66 3.86
C SER A 3 13.11 -7.51 3.35
N GLU A 4 13.17 -8.81 3.60
CA GLU A 4 12.00 -9.67 3.43
C GLU A 4 10.93 -9.19 4.41
N LYS A 5 9.75 -8.90 3.88
CA LYS A 5 8.60 -8.49 4.68
C LYS A 5 7.55 -9.59 4.57
N THR A 6 7.21 -10.17 5.71
CA THR A 6 6.18 -11.19 5.80
C THR A 6 4.86 -10.57 6.25
N LEU A 7 3.75 -11.04 5.69
CA LEU A 7 2.39 -10.68 6.07
C LEU A 7 1.59 -11.95 6.28
N THR A 8 0.88 -12.05 7.41
CA THR A 8 -0.04 -13.15 7.67
C THR A 8 -1.44 -12.74 7.25
N LEU A 9 -2.06 -13.54 6.39
CA LEU A 9 -3.41 -13.35 5.88
C LEU A 9 -4.30 -14.51 6.38
N PRO A 10 -5.62 -14.29 6.54
CA PRO A 10 -6.55 -15.37 6.83
C PRO A 10 -6.61 -16.37 5.66
N ASP A 11 -7.02 -17.60 5.95
CA ASP A 11 -7.26 -18.60 4.91
C ASP A 11 -8.39 -18.19 3.96
N GLY A 12 -8.27 -18.59 2.70
CA GLY A 12 -9.25 -18.42 1.65
C GLY A 12 -8.88 -17.34 0.63
N VAL A 13 -9.91 -16.66 0.12
CA VAL A 13 -9.77 -15.62 -0.91
C VAL A 13 -9.15 -14.37 -0.30
N ASN A 14 -7.98 -14.00 -0.79
CA ASN A 14 -7.25 -12.81 -0.40
C ASN A 14 -6.94 -11.92 -1.59
N GLN A 15 -6.76 -10.63 -1.32
CA GLN A 15 -6.37 -9.63 -2.29
C GLN A 15 -5.20 -8.81 -1.75
N VAL A 16 -4.19 -8.60 -2.58
CA VAL A 16 -3.02 -7.78 -2.24
C VAL A 16 -2.79 -6.73 -3.32
N VAL A 17 -2.34 -5.55 -2.89
CA VAL A 17 -1.89 -4.48 -3.78
C VAL A 17 -0.43 -4.20 -3.49
N PHE A 18 0.41 -4.25 -4.52
CA PHE A 18 1.84 -4.02 -4.35
C PHE A 18 2.47 -3.30 -5.54
N ARG A 19 3.68 -2.80 -5.31
CA ARG A 19 4.55 -2.16 -6.29
C ARG A 19 5.96 -2.67 -6.11
N TYR A 20 6.67 -2.87 -7.21
CA TYR A 20 8.08 -3.22 -7.22
C TYR A 20 8.92 -2.00 -7.56
N ALA A 21 9.89 -1.69 -6.70
CA ALA A 21 10.76 -0.52 -6.83
C ALA A 21 12.23 -0.92 -6.59
N PRO A 22 12.87 -1.62 -7.55
CA PRO A 22 14.30 -1.91 -7.49
C PRO A 22 15.12 -0.63 -7.51
N TYR A 23 16.25 -0.65 -6.81
CA TYR A 23 17.20 0.46 -6.77
C TYR A 23 18.44 0.16 -7.60
N PHE A 24 18.95 1.17 -8.29
CA PHE A 24 20.16 1.15 -9.10
C PHE A 24 21.11 2.25 -8.63
N ASN A 25 22.40 1.95 -8.65
CA ASN A 25 23.44 2.93 -8.35
C ASN A 25 23.83 3.66 -9.65
N GLN A 26 23.82 4.98 -9.61
CA GLN A 26 24.26 5.84 -10.71
C GLN A 26 25.28 6.85 -10.16
N GLY A 27 26.56 6.52 -10.30
CA GLY A 27 27.63 7.29 -9.66
C GLY A 27 27.50 7.23 -8.13
N ASN A 28 27.32 8.40 -7.50
CA ASN A 28 27.08 8.51 -6.05
C ASN A 28 25.59 8.48 -5.67
N ASP A 29 24.69 8.53 -6.66
CA ASP A 29 23.24 8.57 -6.42
C ASP A 29 22.63 7.16 -6.48
N ARG A 30 21.51 6.98 -5.77
CA ARG A 30 20.71 5.76 -5.81
C ARG A 30 19.31 6.10 -6.31
N LEU A 31 19.00 5.61 -7.50
CA LEU A 31 17.72 5.85 -8.18
C LEU A 31 16.87 4.59 -8.13
N SER A 32 15.54 4.75 -8.08
CA SER A 32 14.60 3.65 -8.19
C SER A 32 13.72 3.81 -9.42
N VAL A 33 13.46 2.70 -10.09
CA VAL A 33 12.45 2.63 -11.14
C VAL A 33 11.26 1.86 -10.57
N GLU A 34 10.05 2.39 -10.71
CA GLU A 34 8.87 1.82 -10.07
C GLU A 34 7.93 1.17 -11.08
N SER A 35 7.42 -0.02 -10.74
CA SER A 35 6.31 -0.66 -11.45
C SER A 35 5.01 0.13 -11.25
N ASP A 36 4.02 -0.20 -12.07
CA ASP A 36 2.64 0.15 -11.79
C ASP A 36 2.15 -0.61 -10.55
N ALA A 37 1.06 -0.13 -9.94
CA ALA A 37 0.42 -0.81 -8.82
C ALA A 37 -0.35 -2.02 -9.35
N ILE A 38 -0.01 -3.19 -8.84
CA ILE A 38 -0.63 -4.46 -9.25
C ILE A 38 -1.58 -4.90 -8.15
N VAL A 39 -2.80 -5.24 -8.54
CA VAL A 39 -3.79 -5.92 -7.71
C VAL A 39 -3.71 -7.40 -8.04
N ALA A 40 -3.57 -8.23 -7.02
CA ALA A 40 -3.54 -9.67 -7.16
C ALA A 40 -4.56 -10.30 -6.21
N ARG A 41 -5.39 -11.20 -6.73
CA ARG A 41 -6.32 -12.02 -5.98
C ARG A 41 -5.95 -13.49 -6.12
N PHE A 42 -5.97 -14.20 -5.00
CA PHE A 42 -5.67 -15.62 -4.92
C PHE A 42 -6.53 -16.27 -3.84
N ASP A 43 -6.70 -17.58 -3.95
CA ASP A 43 -7.44 -18.40 -2.98
C ASP A 43 -6.53 -19.51 -2.48
N THR A 44 -6.06 -19.38 -1.24
CA THR A 44 -5.12 -20.32 -0.62
C THR A 44 -5.42 -20.47 0.86
N ALA A 45 -5.11 -21.63 1.44
CA ALA A 45 -5.28 -21.89 2.86
C ALA A 45 -4.05 -22.60 3.40
N ASN A 46 -3.59 -22.19 4.59
CA ASN A 46 -2.44 -22.79 5.30
C ASN A 46 -1.18 -22.91 4.41
N ALA A 47 -0.87 -21.87 3.64
CA ALA A 47 0.26 -21.85 2.72
C ALA A 47 1.17 -20.65 2.98
N GLU A 48 2.48 -20.87 2.97
CA GLU A 48 3.46 -19.80 2.89
C GLU A 48 3.68 -19.46 1.41
N LEU A 49 3.45 -18.20 1.06
CA LEU A 49 3.51 -17.73 -0.32
C LEU A 49 4.61 -16.68 -0.49
N THR A 50 5.32 -16.76 -1.59
CA THR A 50 6.39 -15.82 -1.95
C THR A 50 6.04 -15.13 -3.26
N ILE A 51 6.18 -13.80 -3.28
CA ILE A 51 6.10 -13.00 -4.50
C ILE A 51 7.48 -13.01 -5.16
N GLU A 52 7.61 -13.73 -6.26
CA GLU A 52 8.79 -13.70 -7.10
C GLU A 52 8.70 -12.55 -8.09
N VAL A 53 9.72 -11.70 -8.11
CA VAL A 53 9.83 -10.54 -9.00
C VAL A 53 11.09 -10.67 -9.87
N PRO A 54 11.08 -10.13 -11.10
CA PRO A 54 12.23 -10.20 -11.98
C PRO A 54 13.37 -9.34 -11.44
N LYS A 55 14.59 -9.69 -11.85
CA LYS A 55 15.79 -8.90 -11.60
C LYS A 55 16.17 -8.16 -12.86
N TYR A 56 16.42 -6.86 -12.74
CA TYR A 56 16.89 -6.03 -13.83
C TYR A 56 18.40 -5.82 -13.73
N ARG A 57 19.08 -5.81 -14.87
CA ARG A 57 20.54 -5.69 -14.94
C ARG A 57 21.02 -4.27 -14.67
N ASN A 58 20.22 -3.28 -15.08
CA ASN A 58 20.53 -1.86 -14.94
C ASN A 58 19.23 -1.04 -14.98
N MET A 59 19.34 0.27 -14.74
CA MET A 59 18.20 1.18 -14.72
C MET A 59 17.43 1.20 -16.03
N ARG A 60 18.13 1.21 -17.18
CA ARG A 60 17.50 1.22 -18.51
C ARG A 60 16.68 -0.04 -18.78
N ASP A 61 17.23 -1.20 -18.43
CA ASP A 61 16.53 -2.49 -18.51
C ASP A 61 15.26 -2.50 -17.64
N ALA A 62 15.32 -1.89 -16.46
CA ALA A 62 14.14 -1.70 -15.62
C ALA A 62 13.13 -0.73 -16.25
N GLU A 63 13.54 0.42 -16.75
CA GLU A 63 12.65 1.40 -17.40
C GLU A 63 11.89 0.80 -18.59
N GLU A 64 12.54 -0.05 -19.37
CA GLU A 64 11.96 -0.70 -20.55
C GLU A 64 10.98 -1.82 -20.17
N ASN A 65 11.21 -2.55 -19.07
CA ASN A 65 10.49 -3.80 -18.78
C ASN A 65 9.63 -3.79 -17.50
N ILE A 66 9.82 -2.85 -16.56
CA ILE A 66 9.13 -2.88 -15.26
C ILE A 66 7.65 -2.51 -15.32
N LYS A 67 7.22 -1.85 -16.40
CA LYS A 67 5.82 -1.55 -16.65
C LYS A 67 4.99 -2.81 -16.93
N ASP A 68 5.63 -3.82 -17.50
CA ASP A 68 5.06 -5.15 -17.74
C ASP A 68 5.78 -6.18 -16.88
N LEU A 69 5.69 -5.98 -15.56
CA LEU A 69 6.32 -6.81 -14.54
C LEU A 69 5.91 -8.29 -14.66
N ASP A 70 6.86 -9.16 -15.02
CA ASP A 70 6.70 -10.62 -15.02
C ASP A 70 6.95 -11.20 -13.62
N TRP A 71 5.94 -11.10 -12.76
CA TRP A 71 5.97 -11.59 -11.38
C TRP A 71 5.15 -12.88 -11.22
N LYS A 72 5.43 -13.65 -10.16
CA LYS A 72 4.70 -14.88 -9.84
C LYS A 72 4.45 -14.99 -8.34
N LEU A 73 3.36 -15.65 -7.98
CA LEU A 73 3.12 -16.12 -6.62
C LEU A 73 3.47 -17.60 -6.55
N VAL A 74 4.36 -17.99 -5.65
CA VAL A 74 4.78 -19.39 -5.47
C VAL A 74 4.54 -19.84 -4.03
N ASP A 75 4.26 -21.14 -3.85
CA ASP A 75 4.18 -21.74 -2.52
C ASP A 75 5.57 -22.14 -1.99
N GLY A 76 5.63 -22.65 -0.75
CA GLY A 76 6.88 -23.14 -0.14
C GLY A 76 7.58 -24.29 -0.86
N SER A 77 6.94 -24.92 -1.85
CA SER A 77 7.55 -25.94 -2.72
C SER A 77 8.11 -25.36 -4.03
N GLY A 78 7.96 -24.05 -4.25
CA GLY A 78 8.32 -23.36 -5.49
C GLY A 78 7.30 -23.55 -6.62
N LYS A 79 6.10 -24.06 -6.31
CA LYS A 79 5.04 -24.24 -7.31
C LYS A 79 4.25 -22.95 -7.46
N ALA A 80 3.97 -22.57 -8.71
CA ALA A 80 3.15 -21.40 -9.00
C ALA A 80 1.71 -21.57 -8.50
N VAL A 81 1.23 -20.54 -7.79
CA VAL A 81 -0.15 -20.38 -7.34
C VAL A 81 -0.92 -19.60 -8.40
N ALA A 82 -2.16 -20.01 -8.67
CA ALA A 82 -3.03 -19.30 -9.60
C ALA A 82 -3.43 -17.94 -9.00
N VAL A 83 -3.30 -16.88 -9.79
CA VAL A 83 -3.60 -15.51 -9.39
C VAL A 83 -4.41 -14.84 -10.50
N ASP A 84 -5.49 -14.16 -10.11
CA ASP A 84 -6.13 -13.15 -10.94
C ASP A 84 -5.42 -11.82 -10.69
N GLN A 85 -4.86 -11.22 -11.74
CA GLN A 85 -4.10 -9.97 -11.63
C GLN A 85 -4.68 -8.85 -12.48
N ASP A 86 -4.49 -7.62 -12.02
CA ASP A 86 -4.85 -6.42 -12.75
C ASP A 86 -3.96 -5.23 -12.36
N LYS A 87 -3.97 -4.16 -13.14
CA LYS A 87 -3.24 -2.93 -12.85
C LYS A 87 -4.19 -1.90 -12.25
N LEU A 88 -3.84 -1.36 -11.07
CA LEU A 88 -4.56 -0.25 -10.45
C LEU A 88 -4.09 1.06 -11.09
N ILE A 89 -4.67 1.39 -12.25
CA ILE A 89 -4.32 2.58 -13.04
C ILE A 89 -5.09 3.80 -12.54
N LYS A 90 -4.35 4.86 -12.18
CA LYS A 90 -4.90 6.17 -11.89
C LYS A 90 -4.39 7.19 -12.93
N PRO A 91 -5.26 7.89 -13.67
CA PRO A 91 -4.83 8.89 -14.64
C PRO A 91 -4.20 10.09 -13.93
N GLY A 92 -3.17 10.68 -14.57
CA GLY A 92 -2.51 11.89 -14.08
C GLY A 92 -1.43 11.64 -13.03
N MET A 93 -1.10 12.69 -12.27
CA MET A 93 -0.03 12.69 -11.28
C MET A 93 -0.37 11.78 -10.09
N GLN A 94 0.51 10.81 -9.77
CA GLN A 94 0.27 9.74 -8.80
C GLN A 94 0.81 10.01 -7.38
N ILE A 95 0.89 11.27 -6.95
CA ILE A 95 1.37 11.62 -5.60
C ILE A 95 0.25 11.39 -4.56
N GLY A 96 0.59 10.78 -3.42
CA GLY A 96 -0.34 10.61 -2.29
C GLY A 96 -1.49 9.63 -2.58
N ARG A 97 -1.22 8.52 -3.30
CA ARG A 97 -2.22 7.48 -3.56
C ARG A 97 -2.74 6.84 -2.28
N ASP A 98 -4.05 6.70 -2.22
CA ASP A 98 -4.76 6.01 -1.14
C ASP A 98 -5.16 4.63 -1.67
N TYR A 99 -4.26 3.67 -1.54
CA TYR A 99 -4.48 2.32 -2.06
C TYR A 99 -5.66 1.61 -1.40
N VAL A 100 -6.03 1.99 -0.17
CA VAL A 100 -7.20 1.41 0.52
C VAL A 100 -8.47 1.90 -0.16
N ARG A 101 -8.60 3.20 -0.41
CA ARG A 101 -9.77 3.73 -1.13
C ARG A 101 -9.81 3.27 -2.58
N GLU A 102 -8.66 3.26 -3.26
CA GLU A 102 -8.59 2.85 -4.65
C GLU A 102 -8.96 1.38 -4.84
N ILE A 103 -8.61 0.49 -3.88
CA ILE A 103 -9.00 -0.92 -3.96
C ILE A 103 -10.50 -1.13 -3.67
N GLU A 104 -11.10 -0.33 -2.78
CA GLU A 104 -12.54 -0.35 -2.55
C GLU A 104 -13.33 0.04 -3.81
N ASP A 105 -12.89 1.10 -4.49
CA ASP A 105 -13.49 1.55 -5.74
C ASP A 105 -13.29 0.52 -6.86
N TYR A 106 -12.10 -0.08 -6.95
CA TYR A 106 -11.78 -1.18 -7.87
C TYR A 106 -12.69 -2.40 -7.64
N ASN A 107 -12.87 -2.81 -6.38
CA ASN A 107 -13.71 -3.94 -6.02
C ASN A 107 -15.19 -3.65 -6.34
N ARG A 108 -15.66 -2.42 -6.12
CA ARG A 108 -17.03 -1.99 -6.47
C ARG A 108 -17.26 -1.96 -7.98
N ALA A 109 -16.23 -1.62 -8.76
CA ALA A 109 -16.28 -1.64 -10.21
C ALA A 109 -16.24 -3.07 -10.79
N GLY A 110 -15.94 -4.09 -9.98
CA GLY A 110 -15.91 -5.48 -10.41
C GLY A 110 -14.71 -5.81 -11.29
N GLY A 111 -13.54 -5.21 -11.01
CA GLY A 111 -12.30 -5.52 -11.73
C GLY A 111 -11.92 -7.02 -11.66
N THR A 112 -11.04 -7.45 -12.55
CA THR A 112 -10.65 -8.88 -12.69
C THR A 112 -10.18 -9.51 -11.38
N ALA A 113 -9.34 -8.80 -10.62
CA ALA A 113 -8.82 -9.25 -9.33
C ALA A 113 -9.73 -8.84 -8.16
N ALA A 114 -10.98 -8.41 -8.40
CA ALA A 114 -11.86 -7.93 -7.34
C ALA A 114 -12.29 -9.07 -6.42
N VAL A 115 -12.36 -8.80 -5.13
CA VAL A 115 -13.01 -9.69 -4.17
C VAL A 115 -14.48 -9.29 -4.04
N ALA A 116 -15.38 -10.25 -4.26
CA ALA A 116 -16.80 -9.98 -4.13
C ALA A 116 -17.14 -9.62 -2.67
N PHE A 117 -17.91 -8.55 -2.47
CA PHE A 117 -18.59 -8.28 -1.20
C PHE A 117 -19.73 -9.29 -0.98
N ALA A 118 -19.40 -10.58 -0.93
CA ALA A 118 -20.35 -11.62 -0.56
C ALA A 118 -20.50 -11.59 0.96
N GLY A 119 -21.48 -10.82 1.45
CA GLY A 119 -22.08 -10.94 2.78
C GLY A 119 -21.12 -11.08 3.97
N ALA A 120 -20.80 -9.98 4.63
CA ALA A 120 -20.50 -9.93 6.07
C ALA A 120 -19.54 -11.00 6.63
N ALA A 121 -18.40 -11.24 5.98
CA ALA A 121 -17.21 -11.74 6.66
C ALA A 121 -16.11 -10.68 6.52
N THR A 122 -15.56 -10.28 7.66
CA THR A 122 -14.65 -9.17 7.87
C THR A 122 -13.33 -9.33 7.11
N MET A 123 -13.24 -8.87 5.86
CA MET A 123 -11.95 -8.57 5.24
C MET A 123 -11.45 -7.25 5.84
N GLN A 124 -10.68 -7.34 6.93
CA GLN A 124 -9.95 -6.18 7.42
C GLN A 124 -8.71 -5.99 6.54
N PRO A 125 -8.42 -4.77 6.07
CA PRO A 125 -7.19 -4.51 5.34
C PRO A 125 -6.00 -4.79 6.26
N VAL A 126 -5.27 -5.89 6.00
CA VAL A 126 -4.02 -6.18 6.71
C VAL A 126 -2.90 -5.44 5.98
N THR A 127 -2.50 -4.29 6.52
CA THR A 127 -1.31 -3.58 6.03
C THR A 127 -0.06 -4.20 6.66
N LEU A 128 1.01 -4.35 5.89
CA LEU A 128 2.34 -4.67 6.45
C LEU A 128 2.67 -3.68 7.57
N PRO A 129 3.11 -4.14 8.76
CA PRO A 129 3.38 -3.23 9.86
C PRO A 129 4.56 -2.33 9.52
N ALA A 130 4.27 -1.06 9.20
CA ALA A 130 5.06 0.02 9.79
C ALA A 130 4.65 0.06 11.27
N LYS A 131 5.62 0.13 12.18
CA LYS A 131 5.37 0.14 13.63
C LYS A 131 4.47 1.33 13.98
N ILE A 132 3.17 1.08 14.14
CA ILE A 132 2.17 2.02 14.65
C ILE A 132 1.83 1.53 16.08
N PRO A 133 1.92 2.38 17.12
CA PRO A 133 1.54 2.02 18.49
C PRO A 133 0.10 1.47 18.59
N GLU A 134 -0.14 0.57 19.54
CA GLU A 134 -1.35 -0.24 19.70
C GLU A 134 -2.64 0.51 20.14
N ASP A 135 -2.63 1.83 20.14
CA ASP A 135 -3.69 2.66 20.71
C ASP A 135 -4.58 3.29 19.63
N MET A 136 -5.02 2.51 18.63
CA MET A 136 -6.07 2.93 17.69
C MET A 136 -7.01 1.79 17.30
N LYS A 137 -7.70 1.20 18.29
CA LYS A 137 -9.00 0.58 18.04
C LYS A 137 -10.08 1.66 18.06
N GLN A 138 -10.82 1.75 16.95
CA GLN A 138 -12.07 2.48 16.74
C GLN A 138 -12.00 4.02 16.68
N ALA A 139 -12.15 4.53 15.46
CA ALA A 139 -13.08 5.62 15.19
C ALA A 139 -13.57 5.51 13.74
N ARG A 140 -14.81 5.04 13.56
CA ARG A 140 -15.59 5.34 12.36
C ARG A 140 -15.91 6.83 12.44
N ALA A 141 -15.32 7.65 11.57
CA ALA A 141 -15.73 9.04 11.40
C ALA A 141 -16.58 9.16 10.11
N PRO A 142 -17.74 9.83 10.16
CA PRO A 142 -18.62 9.98 9.01
C PRO A 142 -18.04 11.01 8.03
N ALA A 143 -18.52 10.97 6.77
CA ALA A 143 -18.08 11.88 5.71
C ALA A 143 -18.25 13.36 6.08
N VAL A 144 -17.18 14.16 6.02
CA VAL A 144 -17.23 15.62 6.25
C VAL A 144 -16.57 16.40 5.12
N LYS A 145 -17.20 17.53 4.81
CA LYS A 145 -16.90 18.50 3.75
C LYS A 145 -15.48 19.08 3.86
N ALA A 146 -14.90 19.44 2.72
CA ALA A 146 -13.49 19.81 2.52
C ALA A 146 -12.95 20.94 3.42
N ASP A 147 -13.80 21.84 3.94
CA ASP A 147 -13.35 22.90 4.87
C ASP A 147 -13.01 22.36 6.28
N SER A 148 -13.62 21.24 6.70
CA SER A 148 -13.34 20.58 8.00
C SER A 148 -11.99 19.86 8.00
N THR A 149 -11.51 19.46 6.82
CA THR A 149 -10.28 18.67 6.68
C THR A 149 -9.04 19.46 7.09
N ALA A 150 -8.98 20.76 6.79
CA ALA A 150 -7.81 21.57 7.14
C ALA A 150 -7.68 21.78 8.65
N GLU A 151 -8.80 22.04 9.34
CA GLU A 151 -8.85 22.18 10.79
C GLU A 151 -8.54 20.86 11.51
N GLU A 152 -9.09 19.74 11.03
CA GLU A 152 -8.78 18.40 11.54
C GLU A 152 -7.29 18.06 11.40
N MET A 153 -6.67 18.44 10.27
CA MET A 153 -5.24 18.26 10.06
C MET A 153 -4.40 19.11 11.02
N LEU A 154 -4.80 20.37 11.28
CA LEU A 154 -4.11 21.21 12.28
C LEU A 154 -4.22 20.62 13.69
N HIS A 155 -5.39 20.10 14.07
CA HIS A 155 -5.57 19.40 15.33
C HIS A 155 -4.70 18.14 15.41
N PHE A 156 -4.64 17.35 14.35
CA PHE A 156 -3.82 16.15 14.27
C PHE A 156 -2.32 16.46 14.50
N TRP A 157 -1.78 17.46 13.78
CA TRP A 157 -0.38 17.87 13.94
C TRP A 157 -0.10 18.45 15.32
N TYR A 158 -1.02 19.26 15.89
CA TYR A 158 -0.88 19.81 17.22
C TYR A 158 -0.89 18.73 18.32
N GLN A 159 -1.70 17.68 18.17
CA GLN A 159 -1.73 16.58 19.13
C GLN A 159 -0.45 15.75 19.10
N LYS A 160 0.12 15.53 17.91
CA LYS A 160 1.34 14.73 17.68
C LYS A 160 2.65 15.43 18.09
N ALA A 161 2.65 16.76 18.15
CA ALA A 161 3.81 17.54 18.58
C ALA A 161 4.19 17.27 20.05
N ASP A 162 5.45 17.48 20.42
CA ASP A 162 5.91 17.44 21.81
C ASP A 162 5.49 18.71 22.58
N ALA A 163 5.65 18.71 23.91
CA ALA A 163 5.22 19.80 24.77
C ALA A 163 5.91 21.15 24.47
N GLU A 164 7.18 21.12 24.06
CA GLU A 164 7.95 22.33 23.72
C GLU A 164 7.46 22.92 22.39
N THR A 165 7.23 22.06 21.40
CA THR A 165 6.66 22.44 20.10
C THR A 165 5.25 23.02 20.25
N LYS A 166 4.40 22.42 21.11
CA LYS A 166 3.05 22.95 21.41
C LYS A 166 3.10 24.32 22.07
N ALA A 167 4.07 24.57 22.96
CA ALA A 167 4.24 25.85 23.62
C ALA A 167 4.68 26.96 22.64
N ARG A 168 5.66 26.65 21.77
CA ARG A 168 6.11 27.58 20.71
C ARG A 168 5.01 27.88 19.71
N PHE A 169 4.23 26.87 19.31
CA PHE A 169 3.09 27.06 18.41
C PHE A 169 2.01 27.94 19.04
N LYS A 170 1.65 27.72 20.31
CA LYS A 170 0.73 28.61 21.05
C LYS A 170 1.23 30.05 21.14
N ALA A 171 2.53 30.23 21.41
CA ALA A 171 3.13 31.56 21.47
C ALA A 171 3.09 32.28 20.12
N TYR A 172 3.29 31.57 19.00
CA TYR A 172 3.19 32.13 17.65
C TYR A 172 1.78 32.60 17.31
N ILE A 173 0.75 31.81 17.63
CA ILE A 173 -0.65 32.19 17.37
C ILE A 173 -1.07 33.41 18.19
N ASN A 174 -0.58 33.55 19.43
CA ASN A 174 -0.88 34.71 20.28
C ASN A 174 -0.09 35.98 19.91
N GLN A 175 0.84 35.90 18.95
CA GLN A 175 1.60 37.04 18.42
C GLN A 175 1.06 37.54 17.07
N GLN A 176 0.00 36.91 16.55
CA GLN A 176 -0.79 37.40 15.42
C GLN A 176 -2.03 38.12 15.95
#